data_AF-A0A6C0J6B2-F1
#
_entry.id   AF-A0A6C0J6B2-F1
#
_cell.length_a   1.000
_cell.length_b   1.000
_cell.length_c   1.000
_cell.angle_alpha   90.00
_cell.angle_beta   90.00
_cell.angle_gamma   90.00
#
_symmetry.space_group_name_H-M   'P 1'
#
loop_
_entity.id
_entity.type
_entity.pdbx_description
1 polymer ?
#
loop_
_entity_poly.entity_id
_entity_poly.type
_entity_poly.pdbx_seq_one_letter_code
_entity_poly.pdbx_strand_id
1 'polypeptide(L)'
;MSNTKEKTIKSKLFNIGLEELTNFDNLSICKISNPKNFFKLVKIWDKNRILSTERCDELIDSIKKKELVSSSLHISQVIDSKGNIKYKLWDGQHRFYAFKKIYKENKDLINCTVNLYYNDNKFGIIQKFNNINKAVPISCIYTDENLDEMKQLKIKEITEHVIKKFVDNYQEHSKHTRRPQRPNFNRDVLQDELVVYIKERHLFDINKDLFWNKIMELNDKYKKGVHIDLTHVPENILNKCKLSGLFLFCKTRHFKNDLIIDDTFEI
;
A
#
# COMPACT_ATOMS: atom_id res chain seq x y z
N MET A 1 -15.18 18.34 -37.26
CA MET A 1 -14.36 17.23 -36.72
C MET A 1 -14.50 17.01 -35.21
N SER A 2 -15.07 17.93 -34.40
CA SER A 2 -15.24 17.75 -32.95
C SER A 2 -16.36 16.76 -32.55
N ASN A 3 -17.47 16.75 -33.29
CA ASN A 3 -18.69 16.01 -32.92
C ASN A 3 -18.55 14.46 -32.90
N THR A 4 -17.63 13.91 -33.70
CA THR A 4 -17.42 12.46 -33.82
C THR A 4 -16.50 11.90 -32.74
N LYS A 5 -15.45 12.67 -32.36
CA LYS A 5 -14.56 12.31 -31.24
C LYS A 5 -15.32 12.30 -29.91
N GLU A 6 -16.17 13.31 -29.69
CA GLU A 6 -16.93 13.45 -28.45
C GLU A 6 -17.96 12.32 -28.26
N LYS A 7 -18.70 11.96 -29.33
CA LYS A 7 -19.60 10.78 -29.32
C LYS A 7 -18.86 9.47 -29.04
N THR A 8 -17.64 9.33 -29.54
CA THR A 8 -16.81 8.12 -29.35
C THR A 8 -16.25 8.01 -27.93
N ILE A 9 -15.96 9.12 -27.27
CA ILE A 9 -15.49 9.14 -25.88
C ILE A 9 -16.65 8.84 -24.92
N LYS A 10 -17.80 9.48 -25.12
CA LYS A 10 -19.01 9.26 -24.31
C LYS A 10 -19.50 7.80 -24.37
N SER A 11 -19.46 7.16 -25.55
CA SER A 11 -19.82 5.73 -25.68
C SER A 11 -18.83 4.80 -24.97
N LYS A 12 -17.53 5.12 -24.97
CA LYS A 12 -16.49 4.35 -24.25
C LYS A 12 -16.63 4.47 -22.72
N LEU A 13 -16.94 5.66 -22.21
CA LEU A 13 -17.16 5.88 -20.77
C LEU A 13 -18.37 5.10 -20.25
N PHE A 14 -19.46 5.10 -21.02
CA PHE A 14 -20.65 4.34 -20.68
C PHE A 14 -20.36 2.82 -20.59
N ASN A 15 -19.50 2.29 -21.46
CA ASN A 15 -19.14 0.87 -21.46
C ASN A 15 -18.40 0.44 -20.19
N ILE A 16 -17.56 1.31 -19.61
CA ILE A 16 -16.93 1.05 -18.31
C ILE A 16 -17.85 1.37 -17.12
N GLY A 17 -19.02 1.95 -17.37
CA GLY A 17 -19.98 2.32 -16.32
C GLY A 17 -19.63 3.64 -15.63
N LEU A 18 -19.04 4.56 -16.39
CA LEU A 18 -18.78 5.93 -15.96
C LEU A 18 -19.67 6.91 -16.74
N GLU A 19 -20.10 7.97 -16.07
CA GLU A 19 -20.74 9.13 -16.68
C GLU A 19 -19.83 10.35 -16.45
N GLU A 20 -19.48 11.02 -17.54
CA GLU A 20 -18.61 12.20 -17.52
C GLU A 20 -19.32 13.38 -16.87
N LEU A 21 -18.64 14.03 -15.92
CA LEU A 21 -19.07 15.28 -15.30
C LEU A 21 -18.36 16.47 -15.95
N THR A 22 -17.05 16.34 -16.16
CA THR A 22 -16.23 17.33 -16.87
C THR A 22 -15.03 16.67 -17.53
N ASN A 23 -14.49 17.30 -18.57
CA ASN A 23 -13.38 16.81 -19.38
C ASN A 23 -12.28 17.87 -19.49
N PHE A 24 -11.05 17.42 -19.45
CA PHE A 24 -9.82 18.15 -19.78
C PHE A 24 -9.00 17.27 -20.74
N ASP A 25 -8.09 17.85 -21.52
CA ASP A 25 -7.36 17.20 -22.63
C ASP A 25 -7.01 15.71 -22.42
N ASN A 26 -6.46 15.34 -21.26
CA ASN A 26 -6.08 13.96 -20.92
C ASN A 26 -6.72 13.43 -19.62
N LEU A 27 -7.78 14.07 -19.11
CA LEU A 27 -8.43 13.73 -17.85
C LEU A 27 -9.95 13.95 -17.96
N SER A 28 -10.74 12.92 -17.67
CA SER A 28 -12.16 13.07 -17.39
C SER A 28 -12.43 12.90 -15.90
N ILE A 29 -13.25 13.79 -15.35
CA ILE A 29 -13.85 13.63 -14.03
C ILE A 29 -15.23 13.03 -14.24
N CYS A 30 -15.47 11.89 -13.63
CA CYS A 30 -16.67 11.08 -13.84
C CYS A 30 -17.34 10.74 -12.51
N LYS A 31 -18.62 10.33 -12.58
CA LYS A 31 -19.28 9.54 -11.54
C LYS A 31 -19.48 8.10 -12.02
N ILE A 32 -19.66 7.19 -11.08
CA ILE A 32 -19.99 5.78 -11.39
C ILE A 32 -21.48 5.70 -11.74
N SER A 33 -21.80 5.38 -12.99
CA SER A 33 -23.19 5.23 -13.47
C SER A 33 -23.62 3.77 -13.57
N ASN A 34 -22.68 2.85 -13.78
CA ASN A 34 -22.94 1.41 -13.78
C ASN A 34 -21.87 0.67 -12.94
N PRO A 35 -22.08 0.53 -11.62
CA PRO A 35 -21.12 -0.09 -10.72
C PRO A 35 -20.74 -1.53 -11.11
N LYS A 36 -21.68 -2.30 -11.69
CA LYS A 36 -21.43 -3.68 -12.14
C LYS A 36 -20.33 -3.74 -13.19
N ASN A 37 -20.43 -2.90 -14.22
CA ASN A 37 -19.42 -2.83 -15.28
C ASN A 37 -18.10 -2.26 -14.74
N PHE A 38 -18.19 -1.20 -13.94
CA PHE A 38 -17.02 -0.54 -13.35
C PHE A 38 -16.16 -1.52 -12.53
N PHE A 39 -16.75 -2.23 -11.56
CA PHE A 39 -16.00 -3.18 -10.72
C PHE A 39 -15.54 -4.44 -11.46
N LYS A 40 -16.13 -4.75 -12.62
CA LYS A 40 -15.69 -5.85 -13.49
C LYS A 40 -14.44 -5.48 -14.28
N LEU A 41 -14.44 -4.28 -14.87
CA LEU A 41 -13.45 -3.85 -15.85
C LEU A 41 -12.24 -3.15 -15.24
N VAL A 42 -12.42 -2.39 -14.15
CA VAL A 42 -11.33 -1.73 -13.45
C VAL A 42 -10.54 -2.75 -12.64
N LYS A 43 -9.22 -2.78 -12.86
CA LYS A 43 -8.30 -3.63 -12.11
C LYS A 43 -7.40 -2.78 -11.22
N ILE A 44 -7.14 -3.25 -10.01
CA ILE A 44 -6.15 -2.65 -9.12
C ILE A 44 -4.79 -2.76 -9.79
N TRP A 45 -4.04 -1.66 -9.81
CA TRP A 45 -2.67 -1.65 -10.28
C TRP A 45 -1.81 -2.47 -9.30
N ASP A 46 -1.00 -3.38 -9.83
CA ASP A 46 -0.16 -4.35 -9.13
C ASP A 46 0.87 -3.72 -8.19
N LYS A 47 1.21 -2.45 -8.45
CA LYS A 47 2.09 -1.61 -7.65
C LYS A 47 1.37 -0.83 -6.54
N ASN A 48 0.10 -1.09 -6.28
CA ASN A 48 -0.53 -0.55 -5.06
C ASN A 48 -0.05 -1.27 -3.79
N ARG A 49 -0.25 -0.59 -2.65
CA ARG A 49 -0.09 -1.14 -1.30
C ARG A 49 -0.96 -2.40 -1.10
N ILE A 50 -0.73 -3.18 -0.05
CA ILE A 50 -1.73 -4.19 0.35
C ILE A 50 -3.01 -3.51 0.83
N LEU A 51 -4.14 -4.15 0.58
CA LEU A 51 -5.42 -3.82 1.21
C LEU A 51 -5.37 -4.12 2.72
N SER A 52 -5.48 -3.07 3.54
CA SER A 52 -5.78 -3.21 4.96
C SER A 52 -7.29 -3.42 5.13
N THR A 53 -7.67 -4.58 5.66
CA THR A 53 -9.08 -4.92 5.95
C THR A 53 -9.67 -3.97 6.99
N GLU A 54 -8.93 -3.69 8.06
CA GLU A 54 -9.33 -2.75 9.12
C GLU A 54 -9.68 -1.37 8.55
N ARG A 55 -8.78 -0.80 7.73
CA ARG A 55 -9.01 0.48 7.08
C ARG A 55 -10.18 0.44 6.10
N CYS A 56 -10.40 -0.70 5.44
CA CYS A 56 -11.56 -0.87 4.59
C CYS A 56 -12.86 -0.88 5.39
N ASP A 57 -12.89 -1.54 6.54
CA ASP A 57 -14.08 -1.59 7.40
C ASP A 57 -14.38 -0.21 8.02
N GLU A 58 -13.37 0.53 8.49
CA GLU A 58 -13.52 1.93 8.92
C GLU A 58 -14.12 2.82 7.81
N LEU A 59 -13.63 2.67 6.58
CA LEU A 59 -14.16 3.40 5.43
C LEU A 59 -15.60 3.02 5.13
N ILE A 60 -15.95 1.73 5.21
CA ILE A 60 -17.32 1.27 4.99
C ILE A 60 -18.27 1.88 6.01
N ASP A 61 -17.88 1.89 7.29
CA ASP A 61 -18.68 2.47 8.36
C ASP A 61 -18.85 3.98 8.18
N SER A 62 -17.78 4.69 7.81
CA SER A 62 -17.82 6.13 7.51
C SER A 62 -18.76 6.43 6.33
N ILE A 63 -18.65 5.67 5.23
CA ILE A 63 -19.53 5.82 4.05
C ILE A 63 -20.99 5.61 4.40
N LYS A 64 -21.30 4.54 5.17
CA LYS A 64 -22.67 4.21 5.58
C LYS A 64 -23.29 5.29 6.49
N LYS A 65 -22.47 5.99 7.29
CA LYS A 65 -22.91 7.08 8.18
C LYS A 65 -23.21 8.41 7.46
N LYS A 66 -23.12 8.45 6.11
CA LYS A 66 -23.45 9.59 5.23
C LYS A 66 -22.51 10.81 5.35
N GLU A 67 -21.27 10.62 5.78
CA GLU A 67 -20.25 11.62 5.50
C GLU A 67 -19.82 11.47 4.03
N LEU A 68 -19.89 12.56 3.26
CA LEU A 68 -19.36 12.61 1.90
C LEU A 68 -17.94 12.03 1.90
N VAL A 69 -17.69 11.00 1.09
CA VAL A 69 -16.32 10.58 0.82
C VAL A 69 -15.71 11.65 -0.07
N SER A 70 -15.01 12.59 0.55
CA SER A 70 -14.39 13.76 -0.08
C SER A 70 -13.28 13.42 -1.08
N SER A 71 -13.03 12.14 -1.37
CA SER A 71 -11.83 11.70 -2.08
C SER A 71 -12.17 10.82 -3.28
N SER A 72 -11.56 11.16 -4.42
CA SER A 72 -11.78 10.52 -5.73
C SER A 72 -10.95 9.25 -5.97
N LEU A 73 -11.45 8.34 -6.78
CA LEU A 73 -10.64 7.23 -7.32
C LEU A 73 -9.82 7.72 -8.51
N HIS A 74 -8.56 7.29 -8.64
CA HIS A 74 -7.72 7.65 -9.79
C HIS A 74 -7.39 6.43 -10.64
N ILE A 75 -7.78 6.51 -11.91
CA ILE A 75 -7.71 5.41 -12.88
C ILE A 75 -7.00 5.90 -14.13
N SER A 76 -6.13 5.07 -14.69
CA SER A 76 -5.55 5.31 -16.00
C SER A 76 -6.06 4.29 -17.01
N GLN A 77 -6.44 4.78 -18.19
CA GLN A 77 -6.66 3.98 -19.38
C GLN A 77 -5.31 3.67 -20.02
N VAL A 78 -4.98 2.38 -20.11
CA VAL A 78 -3.74 1.86 -20.69
C VAL A 78 -4.09 1.04 -21.91
N ILE A 79 -3.33 1.19 -22.98
CA ILE A 79 -3.44 0.38 -24.19
C ILE A 79 -2.30 -0.63 -24.17
N ASP A 80 -2.60 -1.92 -24.23
CA ASP A 80 -1.56 -2.95 -24.30
C ASP A 80 -0.98 -3.09 -25.72
N SER A 81 0.08 -3.89 -25.86
CA SER A 81 0.76 -4.11 -27.14
C SER A 81 -0.13 -4.69 -28.24
N LYS A 82 -1.28 -5.27 -27.88
CA LYS A 82 -2.29 -5.79 -28.81
C LYS A 82 -3.41 -4.78 -29.10
N GLY A 83 -3.29 -3.55 -28.62
CA GLY A 83 -4.30 -2.51 -28.78
C GLY A 83 -5.49 -2.62 -27.83
N ASN A 84 -5.47 -3.55 -26.85
CA ASN A 84 -6.59 -3.69 -25.93
C ASN A 84 -6.54 -2.61 -24.86
N ILE A 85 -7.72 -2.04 -24.58
CA ILE A 85 -7.88 -1.05 -23.52
C ILE A 85 -8.03 -1.76 -22.17
N LYS A 86 -7.22 -1.34 -21.21
CA LYS A 86 -7.25 -1.77 -19.81
C LYS A 86 -7.38 -0.56 -18.90
N TYR A 87 -8.07 -0.72 -17.79
CA TYR A 87 -8.26 0.34 -16.80
C TYR A 87 -7.58 -0.06 -15.50
N LYS A 88 -6.62 0.76 -15.06
CA LYS A 88 -5.77 0.50 -13.90
C LYS A 88 -6.04 1.55 -12.83
N LEU A 89 -6.60 1.10 -11.70
CA LEU A 89 -6.76 1.91 -10.50
C LEU A 89 -5.43 1.99 -9.77
N TRP A 90 -4.83 3.18 -9.73
CA TRP A 90 -3.53 3.40 -9.11
C TRP A 90 -3.59 4.25 -7.84
N ASP A 91 -4.72 4.90 -7.54
CA ASP A 91 -4.98 5.46 -6.20
C ASP A 91 -6.42 5.20 -5.75
N GLY A 92 -6.59 5.05 -4.44
CA GLY A 92 -7.91 4.84 -3.81
C GLY A 92 -8.34 3.38 -3.70
N GLN A 93 -7.42 2.42 -3.69
CA GLN A 93 -7.77 0.99 -3.62
C GLN A 93 -8.65 0.59 -2.42
N HIS A 94 -8.42 1.16 -1.23
CA HIS A 94 -9.22 0.84 -0.04
C HIS A 94 -10.66 1.34 -0.20
N ARG A 95 -10.82 2.50 -0.83
CA ARG A 95 -12.11 3.09 -1.20
C ARG A 95 -12.79 2.25 -2.28
N PHE A 96 -12.07 1.84 -3.32
CA PHE A 96 -12.59 0.94 -4.35
C PHE A 96 -13.12 -0.37 -3.76
N TYR A 97 -12.38 -0.97 -2.81
CA TYR A 97 -12.83 -2.16 -2.10
C TYR A 97 -14.07 -1.88 -1.24
N ALA A 98 -14.06 -0.80 -0.46
CA ALA A 98 -15.20 -0.38 0.36
C ALA A 98 -16.46 -0.19 -0.49
N PHE A 99 -16.39 0.57 -1.59
CA PHE A 99 -17.51 0.76 -2.51
C PHE A 99 -17.97 -0.55 -3.15
N LYS A 100 -17.05 -1.47 -3.48
CA LYS A 100 -17.40 -2.78 -4.01
C LYS A 100 -18.14 -3.66 -2.99
N LYS A 101 -17.77 -3.58 -1.70
CA LYS A 101 -18.46 -4.30 -0.61
C LYS A 101 -19.84 -3.68 -0.36
N ILE A 102 -19.92 -2.35 -0.28
CA ILE A 102 -21.19 -1.62 -0.14
C ILE A 102 -22.13 -1.94 -1.30
N TYR A 103 -21.67 -1.92 -2.54
CA TYR A 103 -22.48 -2.26 -3.72
C TYR A 103 -23.13 -3.65 -3.63
N LYS A 104 -22.43 -4.62 -3.05
CA LYS A 104 -22.96 -5.98 -2.87
C LYS A 104 -24.07 -6.03 -1.81
N GLU A 105 -24.00 -5.18 -0.79
CA GLU A 105 -24.96 -5.10 0.31
C GLU A 105 -26.16 -4.20 -0.04
N ASN A 106 -25.90 -3.06 -0.69
CA ASN A 106 -26.89 -2.06 -1.09
C ASN A 106 -26.44 -1.36 -2.38
N LYS A 107 -27.25 -1.49 -3.44
CA LYS A 107 -26.87 -1.08 -4.80
C LYS A 107 -26.83 0.44 -5.01
N ASP A 108 -27.47 1.22 -4.15
CA ASP A 108 -27.80 2.63 -4.43
C ASP A 108 -26.90 3.64 -3.71
N LEU A 109 -25.90 3.18 -2.95
CA LEU A 109 -25.09 3.99 -2.02
C LEU A 109 -23.69 4.35 -2.55
N ILE A 110 -23.50 4.48 -3.86
CA ILE A 110 -22.19 4.81 -4.44
C ILE A 110 -22.20 6.22 -5.00
N ASN A 111 -21.81 7.18 -4.17
CA ASN A 111 -21.47 8.54 -4.62
C ASN A 111 -19.96 8.73 -4.55
N CYS A 112 -19.28 8.53 -5.69
CA CYS A 112 -17.83 8.62 -5.78
C CYS A 112 -17.40 9.28 -7.10
N THR A 113 -16.50 10.26 -6.99
CA THR A 113 -15.84 10.88 -8.14
C THR A 113 -14.67 10.01 -8.61
N VAL A 114 -14.56 9.83 -9.93
CA VAL A 114 -13.51 9.07 -10.60
C VAL A 114 -12.74 9.99 -11.53
N ASN A 115 -11.44 10.09 -11.33
CA ASN A 115 -10.52 10.77 -12.23
C ASN A 115 -9.94 9.73 -13.20
N LEU A 116 -10.36 9.79 -14.46
CA LEU A 116 -9.91 8.90 -15.53
C LEU A 116 -8.89 9.62 -16.42
N TYR A 117 -7.65 9.15 -16.40
CA TYR A 117 -6.58 9.63 -17.29
C TYR A 117 -6.51 8.78 -18.56
N TYR A 118 -6.39 9.43 -19.72
CA TYR A 118 -6.37 8.74 -21.01
C TYR A 118 -4.95 8.44 -21.50
N ASN A 119 -4.81 7.33 -22.22
CA ASN A 119 -3.61 6.93 -22.96
C ASN A 119 -2.31 6.97 -22.12
N ASP A 120 -2.43 6.55 -20.88
CA ASP A 120 -1.31 6.57 -19.96
C ASP A 120 -0.38 5.38 -20.22
N ASN A 121 0.92 5.65 -20.26
CA ASN A 121 1.94 4.61 -20.23
C ASN A 121 2.37 4.32 -18.78
N LYS A 122 3.13 3.24 -18.58
CA LYS A 122 3.59 2.81 -17.26
C LYS A 122 4.28 3.93 -16.48
N PHE A 123 5.12 4.71 -17.16
CA PHE A 123 5.86 5.83 -16.57
C PHE A 123 4.94 6.98 -16.13
N GLY A 124 3.96 7.35 -16.97
CA GLY A 124 2.97 8.37 -16.67
C GLY A 124 2.11 8.03 -15.45
N ILE A 125 1.77 6.75 -15.26
CA ILE A 125 1.06 6.28 -14.05
C ILE A 125 1.94 6.45 -12.81
N ILE A 126 3.20 6.04 -12.86
CA ILE A 126 4.16 6.16 -11.74
C ILE A 126 4.33 7.63 -11.34
N GLN A 127 4.52 8.53 -12.30
CA GLN A 127 4.67 9.96 -12.01
C GLN A 127 3.42 10.54 -11.33
N LYS A 128 2.21 10.22 -11.84
CA LYS A 128 0.95 10.69 -11.23
C LYS A 128 0.75 10.12 -9.83
N PHE A 129 0.99 8.82 -9.65
CA PHE A 129 0.95 8.16 -8.36
C PHE A 129 1.88 8.82 -7.35
N ASN A 130 3.14 9.06 -7.74
CA ASN A 130 4.11 9.75 -6.89
C ASN A 130 3.68 11.19 -6.60
N ASN A 131 3.14 11.91 -7.58
CA ASN A 131 2.66 13.28 -7.42
C ASN A 131 1.51 13.39 -6.41
N ILE A 132 0.51 12.51 -6.49
CA ILE A 132 -0.60 12.48 -5.52
C ILE A 132 -0.08 12.16 -4.11
N ASN A 133 0.90 11.26 -4.03
CA ASN A 133 1.46 10.82 -2.76
C ASN A 133 2.66 11.64 -2.29
N LYS A 134 2.94 12.81 -2.89
CA LYS A 134 4.02 13.71 -2.44
C LYS A 134 3.87 14.11 -0.97
N ALA A 135 2.63 14.29 -0.50
CA ALA A 135 2.34 14.67 0.88
C ALA A 135 2.52 13.49 1.87
N VAL A 136 2.30 12.26 1.41
CA VAL A 136 2.48 11.02 2.20
C VAL A 136 3.25 10.02 1.34
N PRO A 137 4.60 10.07 1.37
CA PRO A 137 5.43 9.22 0.53
C PRO A 137 5.03 7.75 0.64
N ILE A 138 4.86 7.10 -0.51
CA ILE A 138 4.65 5.65 -0.59
C ILE A 138 6.01 4.97 -0.66
N SER A 139 6.11 3.80 -0.02
CA SER A 139 7.29 2.94 -0.08
C SER A 139 7.84 2.81 -1.50
N CYS A 140 9.15 3.02 -1.65
CA CYS A 140 9.81 3.02 -2.96
C CYS A 140 9.78 1.65 -3.67
N ILE A 141 9.41 0.55 -2.99
CA ILE A 141 9.29 -0.78 -3.63
C ILE A 141 8.35 -0.81 -4.82
N TYR A 142 7.33 0.06 -4.82
CA TYR A 142 6.31 0.04 -5.84
C TYR A 142 6.74 0.75 -7.12
N THR A 143 7.79 1.58 -7.06
CA THR A 143 8.16 2.48 -8.15
C THR A 143 9.66 2.55 -8.42
N ASP A 144 10.49 1.71 -7.78
CA ASP A 144 11.93 1.74 -8.02
C ASP A 144 12.26 1.22 -9.43
N GLU A 145 12.69 2.10 -10.31
CA GLU A 145 13.05 1.76 -11.69
C GLU A 145 14.42 1.06 -11.78
N ASN A 146 15.23 1.12 -10.71
CA ASN A 146 16.55 0.48 -10.67
C ASN A 146 16.50 -1.01 -10.31
N LEU A 147 15.33 -1.52 -9.91
CA LEU A 147 15.12 -2.93 -9.62
C LEU A 147 14.27 -3.54 -10.74
N ASP A 148 14.68 -4.71 -11.23
CA ASP A 148 13.81 -5.50 -12.10
C ASP A 148 12.52 -5.91 -11.37
N GLU A 149 11.47 -6.22 -12.14
CA GLU A 149 10.15 -6.54 -11.60
C GLU A 149 10.16 -7.77 -10.67
N MET A 150 11.06 -8.74 -10.91
CA MET A 150 11.17 -9.95 -10.10
C MET A 150 11.76 -9.63 -8.72
N LYS A 151 12.80 -8.79 -8.65
CA LYS A 151 13.36 -8.33 -7.36
C LYS A 151 12.35 -7.51 -6.58
N GLN A 152 11.59 -6.63 -7.24
CA GLN A 152 10.51 -5.88 -6.58
C GLN A 152 9.48 -6.82 -5.94
N LEU A 153 9.09 -7.87 -6.67
CA LEU A 153 8.15 -8.87 -6.17
C LEU A 153 8.72 -9.63 -4.96
N LYS A 154 9.98 -10.07 -5.01
CA LYS A 154 10.63 -10.78 -3.89
C LYS A 154 10.72 -9.92 -2.62
N ILE A 155 11.17 -8.67 -2.74
CA ILE A 155 11.23 -7.74 -1.60
C ILE A 155 9.83 -7.53 -1.01
N LYS A 156 8.82 -7.37 -1.87
CA LYS A 156 7.42 -7.26 -1.45
C LYS A 156 7.00 -8.50 -0.67
N GLU A 157 7.19 -9.70 -1.20
CA GLU A 157 6.83 -10.94 -0.51
C GLU A 157 7.51 -11.10 0.86
N ILE A 158 8.81 -10.78 0.96
CA ILE A 158 9.57 -10.84 2.21
C ILE A 158 9.02 -9.84 3.22
N THR A 159 8.90 -8.57 2.83
CA THR A 159 8.45 -7.50 3.73
C THR A 159 7.02 -7.69 4.17
N GLU A 160 6.12 -8.11 3.28
CA GLU A 160 4.73 -8.39 3.59
C GLU A 160 4.57 -9.56 4.56
N HIS A 161 5.39 -10.60 4.40
CA HIS A 161 5.42 -11.73 5.34
C HIS A 161 5.83 -11.28 6.75
N VAL A 162 6.93 -10.51 6.87
CA VAL A 162 7.41 -10.00 8.17
C VAL A 162 6.38 -9.07 8.81
N ILE A 163 5.81 -8.15 8.03
CA ILE A 163 4.78 -7.22 8.53
C ILE A 163 3.57 -7.96 9.06
N LYS A 164 3.10 -8.99 8.32
CA LYS A 164 1.98 -9.81 8.78
C LYS A 164 2.30 -10.47 10.12
N LYS A 165 3.48 -11.09 10.27
CA LYS A 165 3.93 -11.68 11.53
C LYS A 165 3.98 -10.67 12.68
N PHE A 166 4.42 -9.44 12.43
CA PHE A 166 4.41 -8.39 13.45
C PHE A 166 2.99 -8.00 13.88
N VAL A 167 2.08 -7.79 12.92
CA VAL A 167 0.69 -7.42 13.22
C VAL A 167 -0.02 -8.55 13.98
N ASP A 168 0.16 -9.79 13.54
CA ASP A 168 -0.47 -10.97 14.14
C ASP A 168 0.05 -11.23 15.58
N ASN A 169 1.36 -11.09 15.83
CA ASN A 169 1.95 -11.37 17.14
C ASN A 169 1.92 -10.18 18.12
N TYR A 170 1.84 -8.95 17.62
CA TYR A 170 2.01 -7.72 18.41
C TYR A 170 0.97 -6.65 18.07
N GLN A 171 -0.29 -7.07 17.90
CA GLN A 171 -1.40 -6.19 17.51
C GLN A 171 -1.51 -4.95 18.41
N GLU A 172 -1.36 -5.11 19.73
CA GLU A 172 -1.44 -3.99 20.69
C GLU A 172 -0.35 -2.92 20.50
N HIS A 173 0.78 -3.30 19.90
CA HIS A 173 1.90 -2.42 19.58
C HIS A 173 1.81 -1.77 18.21
N SER A 174 0.88 -2.20 17.36
CA SER A 174 0.62 -1.57 16.07
C SER A 174 -0.11 -0.24 16.26
N LYS A 175 0.43 0.84 15.70
CA LYS A 175 -0.15 2.20 15.77
C LYS A 175 -0.14 2.87 14.40
N HIS A 176 -1.16 3.68 14.13
CA HIS A 176 -1.30 4.40 12.86
C HIS A 176 -0.48 5.69 12.78
N THR A 177 0.03 6.22 13.91
CA THR A 177 0.91 7.39 13.89
C THR A 177 2.26 7.05 13.23
N ARG A 178 2.79 7.97 12.41
CA ARG A 178 4.09 7.81 11.75
C ARG A 178 5.26 7.76 12.74
N ARG A 179 5.09 8.32 13.94
CA ARG A 179 6.11 8.34 15.00
C ARG A 179 5.51 7.76 16.28
N PRO A 180 5.26 6.44 16.33
CA PRO A 180 4.71 5.81 17.51
C PRO A 180 5.69 5.94 18.67
N GLN A 181 5.16 6.17 19.87
CA GLN A 181 5.99 6.11 21.07
C GLN A 181 6.47 4.67 21.28
N ARG A 182 7.74 4.51 21.63
CA ARG A 182 8.32 3.19 21.93
C ARG A 182 7.52 2.50 23.05
N PRO A 183 7.38 1.16 23.02
CA PRO A 183 7.96 0.20 22.06
C PRO A 183 6.98 -0.14 20.92
N ASN A 184 6.11 0.81 20.55
CA ASN A 184 5.12 0.58 19.49
C ASN A 184 5.72 0.82 18.11
N PHE A 185 5.11 0.23 17.07
CA PHE A 185 5.55 0.38 15.69
C PHE A 185 4.39 0.83 14.79
N ASN A 186 4.77 1.39 13.64
CA ASN A 186 3.85 1.70 12.56
C ASN A 186 4.15 0.76 11.41
N ARG A 187 3.11 0.05 10.95
CA ARG A 187 3.20 -0.92 9.86
C ARG A 187 3.92 -0.39 8.64
N ASP A 188 3.52 0.79 8.16
CA ASP A 188 4.03 1.35 6.91
C ASP A 188 5.49 1.81 7.07
N VAL A 189 5.82 2.43 8.21
CA VAL A 189 7.21 2.84 8.52
C VAL A 189 8.12 1.62 8.64
N LEU A 190 7.67 0.57 9.33
CA LEU A 190 8.43 -0.67 9.45
C LEU A 190 8.64 -1.33 8.07
N GLN A 191 7.61 -1.33 7.22
CA GLN A 191 7.71 -1.86 5.87
C GLN A 191 8.79 -1.10 5.08
N ASP A 192 8.79 0.23 5.14
CA ASP A 192 9.78 1.07 4.49
C ASP A 192 11.21 0.81 5.00
N GLU A 193 11.39 0.65 6.31
CA GLU A 193 12.70 0.33 6.90
C GLU A 193 13.24 -1.03 6.44
N LEU A 194 12.37 -2.06 6.40
CA LEU A 194 12.75 -3.40 5.94
C LEU A 194 13.15 -3.39 4.46
N VAL A 195 12.41 -2.64 3.64
CA VAL A 195 12.73 -2.46 2.21
C VAL A 195 14.11 -1.86 2.04
N VAL A 196 14.39 -0.77 2.74
CA VAL A 196 15.70 -0.10 2.67
C VAL A 196 16.80 -1.07 3.09
N TYR A 197 16.60 -1.78 4.20
CA TYR A 197 17.57 -2.75 4.70
C TYR A 197 17.86 -3.87 3.70
N ILE A 198 16.83 -4.51 3.13
CA ILE A 198 16.98 -5.59 2.15
C ILE A 198 17.76 -5.10 0.92
N LYS A 199 17.47 -3.88 0.44
CA LYS A 199 18.15 -3.29 -0.72
C LYS A 199 19.60 -2.96 -0.43
N GLU A 200 19.88 -2.31 0.71
CA GLU A 200 21.24 -1.95 1.13
C GLU A 200 22.12 -3.18 1.36
N ARG A 201 21.53 -4.31 1.75
CA ARG A 201 22.22 -5.58 2.01
C ARG A 201 22.12 -6.60 0.87
N HIS A 202 21.50 -6.24 -0.26
CA HIS A 202 21.31 -7.13 -1.42
C HIS A 202 20.60 -8.47 -1.12
N LEU A 203 19.72 -8.52 -0.10
CA LEU A 203 19.05 -9.73 0.38
C LEU A 203 17.80 -10.10 -0.45
N PHE A 204 17.89 -10.08 -1.77
CA PHE A 204 16.70 -10.27 -2.64
C PHE A 204 16.16 -11.70 -2.64
N ASP A 205 17.03 -12.67 -2.36
CA ASP A 205 16.71 -14.11 -2.43
C ASP A 205 16.60 -14.76 -1.05
N ILE A 206 16.64 -13.96 0.02
CA ILE A 206 16.52 -14.48 1.37
C ILE A 206 15.17 -15.15 1.58
N ASN A 207 15.19 -16.33 2.22
CA ASN A 207 13.96 -16.97 2.66
C ASN A 207 13.24 -16.09 3.69
N LYS A 208 11.97 -15.78 3.43
CA LYS A 208 11.15 -14.88 4.27
C LYS A 208 10.98 -15.35 5.73
N ASP A 209 10.92 -16.66 5.97
CA ASP A 209 10.84 -17.23 7.32
C ASP A 209 12.20 -17.14 8.03
N LEU A 210 13.30 -17.37 7.31
CA LEU A 210 14.64 -17.14 7.84
C LEU A 210 14.85 -15.65 8.21
N PHE A 211 14.42 -14.73 7.35
CA PHE A 211 14.51 -13.30 7.61
C PHE A 211 13.73 -12.90 8.85
N TRP A 212 12.50 -13.41 9.00
CA TRP A 212 11.72 -13.26 10.23
C TRP A 212 12.44 -13.79 11.46
N ASN A 213 13.00 -15.01 11.39
CA ASN A 213 13.73 -15.62 12.51
C ASN A 213 14.93 -14.77 12.93
N LYS A 214 15.70 -14.22 11.97
CA LYS A 214 16.82 -13.32 12.26
C LYS A 214 16.40 -12.03 12.96
N ILE A 215 15.25 -11.47 12.57
CA ILE A 215 14.66 -10.32 13.27
C ILE A 215 14.28 -10.69 14.71
N MET A 216 13.72 -11.88 14.93
CA MET A 216 13.35 -12.33 16.27
C MET A 216 14.55 -12.69 17.15
N GLU A 217 15.62 -13.26 16.57
CA GLU A 217 16.91 -13.42 17.26
C GLU A 217 17.46 -12.08 17.74
N LEU A 218 17.34 -11.03 16.91
CA LEU A 218 17.73 -9.68 17.30
C LEU A 218 16.85 -9.13 18.43
N ASN A 219 15.53 -9.35 18.37
CA ASN A 219 14.63 -8.99 19.47
C ASN A 219 15.05 -9.65 20.79
N ASP A 220 15.43 -10.93 20.76
CA ASP A 220 15.90 -11.65 21.94
C ASP A 220 17.26 -11.15 22.45
N LYS A 221 18.16 -10.75 21.54
CA LYS A 221 19.40 -10.05 21.90
C LYS A 221 19.08 -8.75 22.64
N TYR A 222 18.16 -7.94 22.12
CA TYR A 222 17.75 -6.69 22.78
C TYR A 222 17.08 -6.93 24.14
N LYS A 223 16.26 -7.97 24.25
CA LYS A 223 15.66 -8.40 25.53
C LYS A 223 16.72 -8.70 26.60
N LYS A 224 17.89 -9.20 26.19
CA LYS A 224 19.04 -9.50 27.06
C LYS A 224 19.96 -8.29 27.28
N GLY A 225 19.64 -7.11 26.74
CA GLY A 225 20.49 -5.92 26.81
C GLY A 225 21.69 -5.94 25.87
N VAL A 226 21.69 -6.82 24.86
CA VAL A 226 22.73 -6.86 23.83
C VAL A 226 22.42 -5.79 22.78
N HIS A 227 23.39 -4.93 22.44
CA HIS A 227 23.27 -3.79 21.52
C HIS A 227 22.30 -2.65 21.94
N ILE A 228 21.69 -2.77 23.13
CA ILE A 228 20.83 -1.76 23.74
C ILE A 228 21.11 -1.66 25.24
N ASP A 229 21.33 -0.43 25.73
CA ASP A 229 21.37 -0.19 27.17
C ASP A 229 19.93 -0.01 27.69
N LEU A 230 19.43 -1.05 28.37
CA LEU A 230 18.09 -1.06 28.93
C LEU A 230 17.96 -0.14 30.15
N THR A 231 19.05 0.28 30.79
CA THR A 231 19.01 1.16 31.98
C THR A 231 18.51 2.56 31.64
N HIS A 232 18.71 2.99 30.39
CA HIS A 232 18.21 4.26 29.87
C HIS A 232 16.80 4.20 29.27
N VAL A 233 16.19 3.02 29.26
CA VAL A 233 14.81 2.87 28.75
C VAL A 233 13.84 3.13 29.90
N PRO A 234 12.89 4.07 29.75
CA PRO A 234 11.87 4.34 30.76
C PRO A 234 11.14 3.07 31.22
N GLU A 235 10.89 2.97 32.53
CA GLU A 235 10.33 1.76 33.15
C GLU A 235 8.97 1.37 32.57
N ASN A 236 8.12 2.35 32.24
CA ASN A 236 6.83 2.12 31.58
C ASN A 236 6.97 1.45 30.20
N ILE A 237 8.04 1.75 29.46
CA ILE A 237 8.35 1.10 28.18
C ILE A 237 8.85 -0.32 28.44
N LEU A 238 9.78 -0.50 29.38
CA LEU A 238 10.30 -1.82 29.74
C LEU A 238 9.19 -2.77 30.21
N ASN A 239 8.23 -2.27 31.00
CA ASN A 239 7.10 -3.08 31.46
C ASN A 239 6.23 -3.54 30.29
N LYS A 240 5.97 -2.68 29.31
CA LYS A 240 5.27 -3.08 28.07
C LYS A 240 6.04 -4.15 27.30
N CYS A 241 7.36 -3.99 27.16
CA CYS A 241 8.21 -4.98 26.49
C CYS A 241 8.27 -6.31 27.23
N LYS A 242 8.31 -6.31 28.56
CA LYS A 242 8.30 -7.53 29.37
C LYS A 242 6.98 -8.30 29.21
N LEU A 243 5.86 -7.58 29.14
CA LEU A 243 4.54 -8.19 28.94
C LEU A 243 4.38 -8.81 27.55
N SER A 244 4.79 -8.09 26.49
CA SER A 244 4.61 -8.58 25.12
C SER A 244 5.77 -9.42 24.59
N GLY A 245 6.94 -9.33 25.21
CA GLY A 245 8.19 -9.87 24.68
C GLY A 245 8.81 -9.06 23.53
N LEU A 246 8.25 -7.90 23.18
CA LEU A 246 8.73 -7.06 22.07
C LEU A 246 9.70 -5.98 22.55
N PHE A 247 10.99 -6.19 22.32
CA PHE A 247 12.08 -5.27 22.66
C PHE A 247 12.69 -4.59 21.42
N LEU A 248 12.38 -5.09 20.22
CA LEU A 248 12.94 -4.59 18.97
C LEU A 248 12.80 -3.07 18.84
N PHE A 249 11.64 -2.52 19.22
CA PHE A 249 11.32 -1.10 19.07
C PHE A 249 11.75 -0.20 20.25
N CYS A 250 12.61 -0.69 21.15
CA CYS A 250 13.14 0.10 22.27
C CYS A 250 14.24 1.09 21.85
N LYS A 251 14.90 0.85 20.70
CA LYS A 251 15.94 1.71 20.12
C LYS A 251 15.37 2.54 18.96
N THR A 252 16.18 3.28 18.23
CA THR A 252 15.85 3.80 16.89
C THR A 252 16.79 3.16 15.89
N ARG A 253 16.37 2.98 14.63
CA ARG A 253 17.17 2.33 13.56
C ARG A 253 17.51 0.87 13.89
N HIS A 254 16.48 0.08 14.12
CA HIS A 254 16.54 -1.28 14.68
C HIS A 254 17.36 -2.26 13.82
N PHE A 255 17.38 -2.08 12.50
CA PHE A 255 18.00 -3.06 11.59
C PHE A 255 19.40 -2.68 11.13
N LYS A 256 19.72 -1.39 10.99
CA LYS A 256 20.84 -0.91 10.16
C LYS A 256 22.20 -1.51 10.55
N ASN A 257 22.47 -1.59 11.85
CA ASN A 257 23.78 -2.02 12.38
C ASN A 257 23.73 -3.36 13.11
N ASP A 258 22.57 -3.71 13.68
CA ASP A 258 22.48 -4.80 14.65
C ASP A 258 21.86 -6.08 14.05
N LEU A 259 21.08 -5.94 12.97
CA LEU A 259 20.63 -7.09 12.19
C LEU A 259 21.77 -7.51 11.28
N ILE A 260 22.35 -8.67 11.55
CA ILE A 260 23.40 -9.28 10.73
C ILE A 260 22.81 -10.56 10.16
N ILE A 261 22.85 -10.66 8.84
CA ILE A 261 22.46 -11.83 8.08
C ILE A 261 23.65 -12.11 7.17
N ASP A 262 24.37 -13.18 7.46
CA ASP A 262 25.49 -13.58 6.65
C ASP A 262 24.96 -14.20 5.36
N ASP A 263 25.43 -13.71 4.21
CA ASP A 263 25.09 -14.22 2.87
C ASP A 263 25.61 -15.65 2.62
N THR A 264 26.33 -16.23 3.60
CA THR A 264 26.81 -17.61 3.57
C THR A 264 25.70 -18.57 4.00
N PHE A 265 24.63 -18.65 3.23
CA PHE A 265 23.80 -19.85 3.21
C PHE A 265 23.89 -20.43 1.81
N GLU A 266 24.67 -21.50 1.73
CA GLU A 266 24.77 -22.41 0.59
C GLU A 266 23.36 -22.74 0.07
N ILE A 267 23.21 -22.63 -1.25
CA ILE A 267 22.07 -23.17 -2.02
C ILE A 267 21.96 -24.67 -1.78
#